data_AF-A0A838RYR2-F1
#
_entry.id   AF-A0A838RYR2-F1
#
_cell.length_a   1.000
_cell.length_b   1.000
_cell.length_c   1.000
_cell.angle_alpha   90.00
_cell.angle_beta   90.00
_cell.angle_gamma   90.00
#
_symmetry.space_group_name_H-M   'P 1'
#
loop_
_entity.id
_entity.type
_entity.pdbx_description
1 polymer ?
#
loop_
_entity_poly.entity_id
_entity_poly.type
_entity_poly.pdbx_seq_one_letter_code
_entity_poly.pdbx_strand_id
1 'polypeptide(L)'
;FPTAYIFDNEVVDALRANSPERIIHIDQELRRNAGECGYRSMLIALGATREGPRACEVIHYEAPFGVGYLVAQLTGKQPAMQEYREQSTAEGDFDGESYSTAELPHLARAAVETYVLRGTQIDSSQATAGLLGARAACFVSLKTHDGQLRGCIGTIEPAKETLAEEIIANAINAATRDPRFSPVSAQELSRLRYSVDVLSAPEPATLADLDPAVYGVIVEDESGSHRGLLLPDLEGVDSVAKQVEIAARKAGIPPETPIKLARFRVSRFGEK
;
A
#
# COMPACT_ATOMS: atom_id res chain seq x y z
N PHE A 1 -24.81 2.42 -20.15
CA PHE A 1 -23.73 3.42 -20.35
C PHE A 1 -23.82 3.95 -21.78
N PRO A 2 -24.54 5.06 -22.03
CA PRO A 2 -24.86 5.51 -23.39
C PRO A 2 -23.62 5.91 -24.21
N THR A 3 -22.44 6.08 -23.61
CA THR A 3 -21.19 6.49 -24.27
C THR A 3 -20.12 5.39 -24.31
N ALA A 4 -20.42 4.16 -23.87
CA ALA A 4 -19.43 3.07 -23.83
C ALA A 4 -18.87 2.72 -25.22
N TYR A 5 -19.70 2.80 -26.26
CA TYR A 5 -19.29 2.56 -27.64
C TYR A 5 -18.21 3.55 -28.14
N ILE A 6 -18.11 4.75 -27.56
CA ILE A 6 -17.10 5.75 -27.94
C ILE A 6 -15.72 5.30 -27.45
N PHE A 7 -15.65 4.77 -26.22
CA PHE A 7 -14.43 4.16 -25.69
C PHE A 7 -14.03 2.94 -26.52
N ASP A 8 -14.98 2.05 -26.81
CA ASP A 8 -14.72 0.85 -27.59
C ASP A 8 -14.17 1.19 -28.98
N ASN A 9 -14.77 2.17 -29.66
CA ASN A 9 -14.32 2.61 -30.99
C ASN A 9 -12.89 3.19 -30.94
N GLU A 10 -12.56 4.03 -29.96
CA GLU A 10 -11.18 4.55 -29.80
C GLU A 10 -10.16 3.42 -29.62
N VAL A 11 -10.50 2.40 -28.84
CA VAL A 11 -9.64 1.23 -28.62
C VAL A 11 -9.49 0.41 -29.91
N VAL A 12 -10.60 0.04 -30.53
CA VAL A 12 -10.62 -0.80 -31.75
C VAL A 12 -9.90 -0.08 -32.90
N ASP A 13 -10.15 1.20 -33.09
CA ASP A 13 -9.53 2.00 -34.14
C ASP A 13 -8.03 2.19 -33.91
N ALA A 14 -7.60 2.40 -32.66
CA ALA A 14 -6.18 2.48 -32.33
C ALA A 14 -5.44 1.17 -32.66
N LEU A 15 -6.05 0.01 -32.38
CA LEU A 15 -5.47 -1.29 -32.72
C LEU A 15 -5.47 -1.54 -34.23
N ARG A 16 -6.57 -1.25 -34.93
CA ARG A 16 -6.66 -1.42 -36.40
C ARG A 16 -5.71 -0.49 -37.17
N ALA A 17 -5.47 0.71 -36.66
CA ALA A 17 -4.50 1.65 -37.21
C ALA A 17 -3.05 1.31 -36.83
N ASN A 18 -2.82 0.19 -36.14
CA ASN A 18 -1.53 -0.22 -35.61
C ASN A 18 -0.81 0.89 -34.83
N SER A 19 -1.60 1.71 -34.12
CA SER A 19 -1.16 2.88 -33.35
C SER A 19 -1.67 2.77 -31.91
N PRO A 20 -1.34 1.67 -31.21
CA PRO A 20 -1.97 1.37 -29.94
C PRO A 20 -1.52 2.31 -28.80
N GLU A 21 -0.49 3.12 -29.01
CA GLU A 21 -0.09 4.19 -28.10
C GLU A 21 -1.24 5.18 -27.85
N ARG A 22 -2.15 5.34 -28.82
CA ARG A 22 -3.38 6.13 -28.64
C ARG A 22 -4.23 5.62 -27.49
N ILE A 23 -4.24 4.31 -27.25
CA ILE A 23 -4.97 3.71 -26.14
C ILE A 23 -4.45 4.27 -24.82
N ILE A 24 -3.14 4.48 -24.67
CA ILE A 24 -2.51 5.02 -23.44
C ILE A 24 -3.06 6.41 -23.08
N HIS A 25 -3.53 7.16 -24.08
CA HIS A 25 -3.96 8.54 -23.95
C HIS A 25 -5.48 8.72 -23.98
N ILE A 26 -6.27 7.65 -23.91
CA ILE A 26 -7.73 7.76 -23.85
C ILE A 26 -8.15 8.50 -22.58
N ASP A 27 -8.99 9.52 -22.77
CA ASP A 27 -9.45 10.43 -21.73
C ASP A 27 -10.06 9.70 -20.51
N GLN A 28 -9.76 10.22 -19.32
CA GLN A 28 -10.16 9.58 -18.06
C GLN A 28 -11.67 9.65 -17.81
N GLU A 29 -12.33 10.73 -18.23
CA GLU A 29 -13.77 10.88 -18.11
C GLU A 29 -14.50 9.91 -19.04
N LEU A 30 -14.01 9.77 -20.27
CA LEU A 30 -14.50 8.77 -21.22
C LEU A 30 -14.38 7.34 -20.67
N ARG A 31 -13.23 6.98 -20.08
CA ARG A 31 -13.03 5.67 -19.43
C ARG A 31 -14.01 5.42 -18.28
N ARG A 32 -14.16 6.41 -17.40
CA ARG A 32 -15.08 6.32 -16.25
C ARG A 32 -16.54 6.18 -16.72
N ASN A 33 -16.94 6.92 -17.74
CA ASN A 33 -18.30 6.89 -18.28
C ASN A 33 -18.61 5.62 -19.07
N ALA A 34 -17.59 4.99 -19.67
CA ALA A 34 -17.74 3.71 -20.34
C ALA A 34 -17.93 2.53 -19.36
N GLY A 35 -17.51 2.68 -18.09
CA GLY A 35 -17.56 1.59 -17.12
C GLY A 35 -16.66 0.41 -17.51
N GLU A 36 -15.59 0.70 -18.26
CA GLU A 36 -14.67 -0.31 -18.80
C GLU A 36 -13.85 -0.98 -17.68
N CYS A 37 -13.49 -2.24 -17.90
CA CYS A 37 -12.62 -3.00 -16.99
C CYS A 37 -11.31 -3.48 -17.64
N GLY A 38 -11.17 -3.32 -18.97
CA GLY A 38 -10.09 -3.92 -19.76
C GLY A 38 -8.89 -3.00 -20.00
N TYR A 39 -9.02 -1.68 -19.80
CA TYR A 39 -8.01 -0.67 -20.15
C TYR A 39 -6.66 -0.94 -19.52
N ARG A 40 -6.63 -1.23 -18.22
CA ARG A 40 -5.38 -1.49 -17.50
C ARG A 40 -4.66 -2.73 -18.05
N SER A 41 -5.42 -3.78 -18.39
CA SER A 41 -4.87 -5.00 -19.01
C SER A 41 -4.32 -4.71 -20.41
N MET A 42 -4.99 -3.85 -21.18
CA MET A 42 -4.49 -3.41 -22.49
C MET A 42 -3.17 -2.64 -22.37
N LEU A 43 -3.03 -1.74 -21.39
CA LEU A 43 -1.75 -1.03 -21.16
C LEU A 43 -0.60 -1.98 -20.82
N ILE A 44 -0.88 -3.06 -20.07
CA ILE A 44 0.12 -4.09 -19.75
C ILE A 44 0.55 -4.83 -21.02
N ALA A 45 -0.41 -5.26 -21.86
CA ALA A 45 -0.10 -5.94 -23.13
C ALA A 45 0.72 -5.04 -24.08
N LEU A 46 0.44 -3.73 -24.08
CA LEU A 46 1.19 -2.74 -24.85
C LEU A 46 2.60 -2.48 -24.31
N GLY A 47 2.75 -2.47 -22.99
CA GLY A 47 4.05 -2.37 -22.35
C GLY A 47 4.93 -3.60 -22.61
N ALA A 48 4.33 -4.80 -22.58
CA ALA A 48 5.03 -6.07 -22.82
C ALA A 48 5.56 -6.22 -24.26
N THR A 49 4.94 -5.52 -25.22
CA THR A 49 5.31 -5.57 -26.64
C THR A 49 6.11 -4.34 -27.08
N ARG A 50 6.62 -3.53 -26.13
CA ARG A 50 7.15 -2.19 -26.40
C ARG A 50 8.40 -2.16 -27.28
N GLU A 51 9.20 -3.23 -27.30
CA GLU A 51 10.46 -3.29 -28.03
C GLU A 51 10.29 -3.83 -29.46
N GLY A 52 10.84 -3.11 -30.44
CA GLY A 52 10.85 -3.50 -31.85
C GLY A 52 9.58 -3.15 -32.64
N PRO A 53 9.49 -3.59 -33.92
CA PRO A 53 8.32 -3.37 -34.76
C PRO A 53 7.09 -4.05 -34.13
N ARG A 54 6.00 -3.30 -33.98
CA ARG A 54 4.75 -3.80 -33.43
C ARG A 54 3.70 -3.98 -34.52
N ALA A 55 2.96 -5.07 -34.42
CA ALA A 55 1.79 -5.32 -35.23
C ALA A 55 0.61 -5.65 -34.33
N CYS A 56 -0.48 -4.90 -34.49
CA CYS A 56 -1.75 -5.11 -33.84
C CYS A 56 -2.75 -5.61 -34.89
N GLU A 57 -3.48 -6.66 -34.55
CA GLU A 57 -4.55 -7.19 -35.38
C GLU A 57 -5.81 -7.34 -34.53
N VAL A 58 -6.89 -6.67 -34.90
CA VAL A 58 -8.20 -6.90 -34.30
C VAL A 58 -8.82 -8.10 -34.98
N ILE A 59 -8.91 -9.21 -34.26
CA ILE A 59 -9.46 -10.47 -34.77
C ILE A 59 -10.98 -10.41 -34.78
N HIS A 60 -11.58 -9.90 -33.69
CA HIS A 60 -13.04 -9.82 -33.55
C HIS A 60 -13.45 -8.72 -32.58
N TYR A 61 -14.55 -8.03 -32.88
CA TYR A 61 -15.18 -7.09 -31.97
C TYR A 61 -16.69 -7.14 -32.12
N GLU A 62 -17.40 -7.29 -31.00
CA GLU A 62 -18.86 -7.25 -30.94
C GLU A 62 -19.31 -6.52 -29.66
N ALA A 63 -20.48 -5.89 -29.68
CA ALA A 63 -21.04 -5.21 -28.51
C ALA A 63 -22.52 -5.57 -28.24
N PRO A 64 -22.87 -6.86 -28.10
CA PRO A 64 -24.23 -7.25 -27.79
C PRO A 64 -24.62 -6.68 -26.41
N PHE A 65 -25.83 -6.14 -26.30
CA PHE A 65 -26.37 -5.56 -25.06
C PHE A 65 -25.62 -4.32 -24.53
N GLY A 66 -24.83 -3.65 -25.38
CA GLY A 66 -24.15 -2.40 -25.04
C GLY A 66 -22.88 -2.58 -24.19
N VAL A 67 -22.31 -3.79 -24.18
CA VAL A 67 -21.02 -4.12 -23.58
C VAL A 67 -20.10 -4.65 -24.68
N GLY A 68 -18.94 -4.01 -24.88
CA GLY A 68 -17.97 -4.39 -25.89
C GLY A 68 -17.12 -5.59 -25.50
N TYR A 69 -16.94 -6.51 -26.45
CA TYR A 69 -16.05 -7.66 -26.37
C TYR A 69 -15.06 -7.58 -27.53
N LEU A 70 -13.79 -7.47 -27.19
CA LEU A 70 -12.69 -7.30 -28.15
C LEU A 70 -11.71 -8.46 -28.03
N VAL A 71 -11.38 -9.06 -29.17
CA VAL A 71 -10.27 -10.00 -29.31
C VAL A 71 -9.27 -9.40 -30.29
N ALA A 72 -8.06 -9.15 -29.81
CA ALA A 72 -6.98 -8.60 -30.61
C ALA A 72 -5.65 -9.27 -30.27
N GLN A 73 -4.79 -9.38 -31.27
CA GLN A 73 -3.44 -9.89 -31.15
C GLN A 73 -2.44 -8.75 -31.23
N LEU A 74 -1.46 -8.76 -30.32
CA LEU A 74 -0.34 -7.83 -30.31
C LEU A 74 0.96 -8.60 -30.45
N THR A 75 1.73 -8.25 -31.48
CA THR A 75 3.03 -8.87 -31.77
C THR A 75 4.12 -7.83 -31.54
N GLY A 76 5.13 -8.17 -30.73
CA GLY A 76 6.33 -7.36 -30.48
C GLY A 76 7.49 -8.25 -30.05
N LYS A 77 8.72 -7.72 -30.01
CA LYS A 77 9.85 -8.49 -29.46
C LYS A 77 9.75 -8.53 -27.95
N GLN A 78 9.98 -9.71 -27.36
CA GLN A 78 10.29 -9.80 -25.93
C GLN A 78 11.61 -9.07 -25.64
N PRO A 79 11.71 -8.30 -24.55
CA PRO A 79 12.99 -7.79 -24.10
C PRO A 79 13.90 -8.97 -23.73
N ALA A 80 15.14 -8.92 -24.20
CA ALA A 80 16.15 -9.91 -23.81
C ALA A 80 16.50 -9.72 -22.33
N MET A 81 16.32 -10.75 -21.51
CA MET A 81 16.89 -10.81 -20.15
C MET A 81 18.42 -10.68 -20.26
N GLN A 82 18.98 -9.55 -19.83
CA GLN A 82 20.42 -9.40 -19.65
C GLN A 82 20.81 -9.68 -18.19
N GLU A 83 21.67 -10.68 -18.03
CA GLU A 83 22.34 -11.05 -16.78
C GLU A 83 23.23 -9.88 -16.28
N TYR A 84 22.96 -9.38 -15.08
CA TYR A 84 23.84 -8.42 -14.41
C TYR A 84 24.91 -9.18 -13.60
N ARG A 85 26.17 -9.01 -13.99
CA ARG A 85 27.36 -9.54 -13.29
C ARG A 85 27.80 -8.61 -12.17
N GLU A 86 28.08 -9.21 -11.02
CA GLU A 86 28.71 -8.60 -9.84
C GLU A 86 30.12 -8.11 -10.14
N GLN A 87 30.46 -6.91 -9.66
CA GLN A 87 31.82 -6.51 -9.32
C GLN A 87 31.79 -5.75 -8.00
N SER A 88 32.20 -6.44 -6.93
CA SER A 88 32.56 -5.87 -5.64
C SER A 88 33.95 -5.26 -5.69
N THR A 89 34.15 -4.11 -5.05
CA THR A 89 35.28 -3.83 -4.13
C THR A 89 35.12 -2.41 -3.56
N ALA A 90 34.76 -2.34 -2.29
CA ALA A 90 35.28 -1.38 -1.33
C ALA A 90 34.87 -1.89 0.06
N GLU A 91 35.83 -2.48 0.75
CA GLU A 91 35.79 -2.71 2.19
C GLU A 91 35.59 -1.36 2.88
N GLY A 92 34.63 -1.30 3.81
CA GLY A 92 34.39 -0.16 4.68
C GLY A 92 33.90 -0.70 6.02
N ASP A 93 34.67 -0.40 7.05
CA ASP A 93 34.59 -0.91 8.41
C ASP A 93 33.17 -0.82 9.01
N PHE A 94 32.73 -1.92 9.62
CA PHE A 94 31.50 -1.96 10.40
C PHE A 94 31.84 -1.63 11.86
N ASP A 95 32.18 -0.36 12.07
CA ASP A 95 32.34 0.19 13.41
C ASP A 95 30.95 0.36 14.04
N GLY A 96 30.74 -0.30 15.18
CA GLY A 96 29.54 -0.12 15.96
C GLY A 96 29.49 1.27 16.57
N GLU A 97 28.45 2.05 16.27
CA GLU A 97 28.10 3.24 17.05
C GLU A 97 26.62 3.64 16.84
N SER A 98 25.94 3.87 17.97
CA SER A 98 24.72 4.66 18.20
C SER A 98 23.66 4.77 17.09
N TYR A 99 22.54 4.10 17.33
CA TYR A 99 21.38 4.11 16.46
C TYR A 99 20.47 5.35 16.65
N SER A 100 20.09 6.00 15.55
CA SER A 100 19.35 7.28 15.48
C SER A 100 17.91 7.08 15.02
N THR A 101 17.04 8.08 15.24
CA THR A 101 15.60 8.09 14.90
C THR A 101 15.21 7.74 13.46
N ALA A 102 16.17 7.50 12.56
CA ALA A 102 15.96 7.20 11.14
C ALA A 102 15.88 5.70 10.81
N GLU A 103 16.26 4.78 11.71
CA GLU A 103 16.37 3.35 11.37
C GLU A 103 15.07 2.64 11.03
N LEU A 104 14.00 2.89 11.78
CA LEU A 104 12.75 2.16 11.61
C LEU A 104 12.11 2.44 10.23
N PRO A 105 11.99 3.71 9.78
CA PRO A 105 11.53 4.01 8.43
C PRO A 105 12.44 3.46 7.33
N HIS A 106 13.77 3.49 7.53
CA HIS A 106 14.71 2.92 6.55
C HIS A 106 14.56 1.39 6.42
N LEU A 107 14.32 0.69 7.53
CA LEU A 107 14.03 -0.75 7.50
C LEU A 107 12.73 -1.03 6.72
N ALA A 108 11.67 -0.24 6.96
CA ALA A 108 10.42 -0.34 6.22
C ALA A 108 10.61 -0.10 4.72
N ARG A 109 11.41 0.91 4.35
CA ARG A 109 11.78 1.18 2.95
C ARG A 109 12.51 -0.01 2.34
N ALA A 110 13.59 -0.47 2.96
CA ALA A 110 14.39 -1.59 2.46
C ALA A 110 13.56 -2.85 2.27
N ALA A 111 12.64 -3.14 3.20
CA ALA A 111 11.71 -4.26 3.10
C ALA A 111 10.80 -4.15 1.87
N VAL A 112 10.18 -2.99 1.67
CA VAL A 112 9.28 -2.75 0.54
C VAL A 112 10.03 -2.75 -0.78
N GLU A 113 11.15 -2.05 -0.89
CA GLU A 113 11.93 -2.00 -2.12
C GLU A 113 12.47 -3.37 -2.51
N THR A 114 13.00 -4.14 -1.56
CA THR A 114 13.46 -5.51 -1.81
C THR A 114 12.32 -6.40 -2.29
N TYR A 115 11.17 -6.34 -1.61
CA TYR A 115 10.03 -7.18 -1.97
C TYR A 115 9.44 -6.80 -3.34
N VAL A 116 9.28 -5.50 -3.61
CA VAL A 116 8.70 -5.03 -4.88
C VAL A 116 9.65 -5.25 -6.06
N LEU A 117 10.96 -5.11 -5.87
CA LEU A 117 11.95 -5.27 -6.95
C LEU A 117 12.36 -6.73 -7.18
N ARG A 118 12.47 -7.53 -6.12
CA ARG A 118 13.07 -8.88 -6.16
C ARG A 118 12.10 -9.99 -5.79
N GLY A 119 10.94 -9.67 -5.20
CA GLY A 119 9.98 -10.67 -4.70
C GLY A 119 10.43 -11.40 -3.44
N THR A 120 11.53 -10.96 -2.80
CA THR A 120 12.10 -11.59 -1.61
C THR A 120 11.94 -10.71 -0.37
N GLN A 121 12.01 -11.30 0.81
CA GLN A 121 12.00 -10.58 2.09
C GLN A 121 13.45 -10.37 2.57
N ILE A 122 13.70 -9.24 3.22
CA ILE A 122 14.98 -8.99 3.88
C ILE A 122 15.10 -9.85 5.14
N ASP A 123 16.31 -10.32 5.44
CA ASP A 123 16.61 -11.03 6.68
C ASP A 123 16.78 -10.02 7.83
N SER A 124 16.02 -10.21 8.90
CA SER A 124 16.08 -9.41 10.13
C SER A 124 16.95 -10.00 11.23
N SER A 125 17.63 -11.13 10.99
CA SER A 125 18.43 -11.84 12.00
C SER A 125 19.47 -10.96 12.70
N GLN A 126 19.97 -9.93 12.03
CA GLN A 126 20.96 -8.98 12.56
C GLN A 126 20.33 -7.71 13.18
N ALA A 127 19.03 -7.47 12.99
CA ALA A 127 18.33 -6.27 13.46
C ALA A 127 17.81 -6.44 14.90
N THR A 128 18.68 -6.83 15.83
CA THR A 128 18.31 -7.18 17.21
C THR A 128 18.66 -6.10 18.24
N ALA A 129 19.35 -5.03 17.84
CA ALA A 129 19.77 -3.97 18.75
C ALA A 129 18.64 -2.97 19.05
N GLY A 130 18.62 -2.44 20.28
CA GLY A 130 17.72 -1.35 20.67
C GLY A 130 16.23 -1.68 20.51
N LEU A 131 15.48 -0.73 19.94
CA LEU A 131 14.02 -0.85 19.77
C LEU A 131 13.64 -1.95 18.77
N LEU A 132 14.51 -2.27 17.79
CA LEU A 132 14.25 -3.27 16.75
C LEU A 132 14.16 -4.70 17.30
N GLY A 133 14.94 -5.01 18.35
CA GLY A 133 14.87 -6.31 19.03
C GLY A 133 13.72 -6.45 20.03
N ALA A 134 13.02 -5.36 20.36
CA ALA A 134 11.91 -5.41 21.31
C ALA A 134 10.65 -6.00 20.66
N ARG A 135 9.82 -6.68 21.46
CA ARG A 135 8.51 -7.16 21.01
C ARG A 135 7.48 -6.04 21.12
N ALA A 136 7.09 -5.45 19.99
CA ALA A 136 6.14 -4.33 19.94
C ALA A 136 5.26 -4.38 18.68
N ALA A 137 4.05 -3.84 18.78
CA ALA A 137 3.16 -3.68 17.65
C ALA A 137 3.49 -2.38 16.91
N CYS A 138 3.26 -2.34 15.60
CA CYS A 138 3.50 -1.13 14.82
C CYS A 138 2.55 -0.97 13.65
N PHE A 139 2.37 0.27 13.20
CA PHE A 139 1.76 0.61 11.93
C PHE A 139 2.81 1.22 11.00
N VAL A 140 2.91 0.69 9.78
CA VAL A 140 3.75 1.24 8.74
C VAL A 140 2.87 1.99 7.75
N SER A 141 3.17 3.27 7.53
CA SER A 141 2.47 4.12 6.59
C SER A 141 3.39 4.56 5.46
N LEU A 142 2.92 4.36 4.23
CA LEU A 142 3.50 4.81 2.99
C LEU A 142 2.77 6.07 2.56
N LYS A 143 3.49 7.16 2.33
CA LYS A 143 2.94 8.40 1.79
C LYS A 143 3.67 8.78 0.53
N THR A 144 3.01 9.43 -0.41
CA THR A 144 3.70 10.08 -1.53
C THR A 144 4.46 11.33 -1.06
N HIS A 145 5.37 11.87 -1.87
CA HIS A 145 6.12 13.09 -1.51
C HIS A 145 5.24 14.31 -1.19
N ASP A 146 4.05 14.39 -1.80
CA ASP A 146 3.02 15.40 -1.55
C ASP A 146 2.15 15.09 -0.32
N GLY A 147 2.50 14.05 0.45
CA GLY A 147 1.89 13.74 1.75
C GLY A 147 0.64 12.87 1.69
N GLN A 148 0.21 12.42 0.51
CA GLN A 148 -0.99 11.59 0.36
C GLN A 148 -0.73 10.16 0.81
N LEU A 149 -1.71 9.55 1.48
CA LEU A 149 -1.61 8.17 1.92
C LEU A 149 -1.61 7.21 0.72
N ARG A 150 -0.64 6.30 0.66
CA ARG A 150 -0.48 5.30 -0.40
C ARG A 150 -0.60 3.85 0.09
N GLY A 151 -0.52 3.65 1.39
CA GLY A 151 -0.74 2.37 2.07
C GLY A 151 -0.50 2.54 3.56
N CYS A 152 -1.27 1.86 4.40
CA CYS A 152 -1.04 1.81 5.83
C CYS A 152 -1.60 0.51 6.42
N ILE A 153 -0.70 -0.30 6.98
CA ILE A 153 -1.02 -1.56 7.63
C ILE A 153 -0.22 -1.65 8.93
N GLY A 154 -0.84 -2.27 9.93
CA GLY A 154 -0.19 -2.55 11.20
C GLY A 154 -0.96 -3.56 12.01
N THR A 155 -0.39 -3.89 13.16
CA THR A 155 -0.98 -4.77 14.15
C THR A 155 -1.29 -4.00 15.43
N ILE A 156 -2.28 -4.47 16.17
CA ILE A 156 -2.66 -3.88 17.47
C ILE A 156 -1.86 -4.53 18.60
N GLU A 157 -1.50 -5.80 18.43
CA GLU A 157 -0.66 -6.59 19.32
C GLU A 157 0.52 -7.17 18.54
N PRO A 158 1.69 -7.33 19.17
CA PRO A 158 2.87 -7.87 18.51
C PRO A 158 2.61 -9.30 18.00
N ALA A 159 2.62 -9.47 16.68
CA ALA A 159 2.43 -10.74 16.00
C ALA A 159 3.77 -11.45 15.71
N LYS A 160 4.88 -10.72 15.86
CA LYS A 160 6.26 -11.19 15.71
C LYS A 160 7.03 -11.14 17.03
N GLU A 161 8.19 -11.79 17.05
CA GLU A 161 9.07 -11.82 18.22
C GLU A 161 9.84 -10.52 18.37
N THR A 162 10.14 -9.86 17.25
CA THR A 162 10.87 -8.60 17.22
C THR A 162 10.12 -7.53 16.42
N LEU A 163 10.33 -6.27 16.79
CA LEU A 163 9.80 -5.12 16.06
C LEU A 163 10.36 -5.06 14.63
N ALA A 164 11.60 -5.50 14.41
CA ALA A 164 12.17 -5.59 13.06
C ALA A 164 11.31 -6.48 12.14
N GLU A 165 10.98 -7.69 12.58
CA GLU A 165 10.10 -8.60 11.84
C GLU A 165 8.70 -8.03 11.65
N GLU A 166 8.17 -7.36 12.67
CA GLU A 166 6.86 -6.72 12.65
C GLU A 166 6.82 -5.59 11.59
N ILE A 167 7.86 -4.74 11.56
CA ILE A 167 8.01 -3.65 10.58
C ILE A 167 8.12 -4.23 9.17
N ILE A 168 8.95 -5.23 8.94
CA ILE A 168 9.14 -5.84 7.61
C ILE A 168 7.81 -6.38 7.08
N ALA A 169 7.11 -7.17 7.89
CA ALA A 169 5.84 -7.77 7.51
C ALA A 169 4.78 -6.69 7.22
N ASN A 170 4.64 -5.70 8.10
CA ASN A 170 3.65 -4.65 7.95
C ASN A 170 3.97 -3.67 6.81
N ALA A 171 5.25 -3.39 6.56
CA ALA A 171 5.66 -2.55 5.43
C ALA A 171 5.33 -3.21 4.09
N ILE A 172 5.65 -4.50 3.93
CA ILE A 172 5.30 -5.27 2.73
C ILE A 172 3.79 -5.33 2.55
N ASN A 173 3.02 -5.59 3.63
CA ASN A 173 1.56 -5.60 3.55
C ASN A 173 1.00 -4.21 3.22
N ALA A 174 1.55 -3.12 3.77
CA ALA A 174 1.14 -1.77 3.43
C ALA A 174 1.37 -1.46 1.94
N ALA A 175 2.44 -2.00 1.36
CA ALA A 175 2.76 -1.83 -0.05
C ALA A 175 1.92 -2.72 -0.97
N THR A 176 1.50 -3.91 -0.53
CA THR A 176 0.99 -4.96 -1.44
C THR A 176 -0.41 -5.48 -1.12
N ARG A 177 -0.92 -5.24 0.08
CA ARG A 177 -2.16 -5.84 0.61
C ARG A 177 -3.10 -4.86 1.30
N ASP A 178 -2.82 -3.56 1.27
CA ASP A 178 -3.80 -2.58 1.73
C ASP A 178 -4.99 -2.55 0.77
N PRO A 179 -6.20 -2.98 1.19
CA PRO A 179 -7.34 -3.16 0.28
C PRO A 179 -7.85 -1.84 -0.32
N ARG A 180 -7.42 -0.69 0.22
CA ARG A 180 -7.79 0.64 -0.29
C ARG A 180 -6.98 1.06 -1.51
N PHE A 181 -5.84 0.41 -1.76
CA PHE A 181 -4.89 0.80 -2.80
C PHE A 181 -4.46 -0.41 -3.63
N SER A 182 -4.09 -0.17 -4.89
CA SER A 182 -3.40 -1.20 -5.67
C SER A 182 -1.98 -1.42 -5.13
N PRO A 183 -1.38 -2.61 -5.31
CA PRO A 183 0.01 -2.85 -4.93
C PRO A 183 0.95 -1.76 -5.47
N VAL A 184 1.93 -1.36 -4.68
CA VAL A 184 2.97 -0.38 -5.03
C VAL A 184 3.86 -0.95 -6.13
N SER A 185 4.06 -0.16 -7.19
CA SER A 185 4.94 -0.51 -8.30
C SER A 185 6.38 -0.04 -8.06
N ALA A 186 7.33 -0.65 -8.78
CA ALA A 186 8.74 -0.29 -8.69
C ALA A 186 9.01 1.20 -9.00
N GLN A 187 8.25 1.81 -9.91
CA GLN A 187 8.42 3.21 -10.29
C GLN A 187 7.97 4.17 -9.18
N GLU A 188 7.06 3.74 -8.31
CA GLU A 188 6.56 4.55 -7.20
C GLU A 188 7.55 4.61 -6.04
N LEU A 189 8.41 3.60 -5.85
CA LEU A 189 9.30 3.46 -4.68
C LEU A 189 10.13 4.72 -4.38
N SER A 190 10.73 5.30 -5.42
CA SER A 190 11.53 6.53 -5.31
C SER A 190 10.73 7.76 -4.86
N ARG A 191 9.40 7.70 -4.91
CA ARG A 191 8.48 8.80 -4.59
C ARG A 191 7.70 8.58 -3.30
N LEU A 192 8.03 7.52 -2.54
CA LEU A 192 7.38 7.23 -1.27
C LEU A 192 8.21 7.75 -0.10
N ARG A 193 7.50 8.19 0.93
CA ARG A 193 7.98 8.52 2.26
C ARG A 193 7.42 7.49 3.23
N TYR A 194 8.29 6.94 4.06
CA TYR A 194 7.95 5.88 5.00
C TYR A 194 7.84 6.45 6.42
N SER A 195 6.88 5.94 7.19
CA SER A 195 6.76 6.23 8.60
C SER A 195 6.31 4.98 9.36
N VAL A 196 6.81 4.84 10.58
CA VAL A 196 6.54 3.73 11.49
C VAL A 196 6.04 4.31 12.80
N ASP A 197 4.81 3.94 13.15
CA ASP A 197 4.17 4.25 14.42
C ASP A 197 4.30 3.02 15.32
N VAL A 198 5.17 3.10 16.34
CA VAL A 198 5.37 2.01 17.32
C VAL A 198 4.42 2.21 18.48
N LEU A 199 3.66 1.17 18.81
CA LEU A 199 2.63 1.20 19.84
C LEU A 199 3.19 0.72 21.18
N SER A 200 2.83 1.41 22.25
CA SER A 200 2.99 0.87 23.60
C SER A 200 2.01 -0.29 23.82
N ALA A 201 2.29 -1.13 24.83
CA ALA A 201 1.32 -2.11 25.28
C ALA A 201 -0.02 -1.42 25.61
N PRO A 202 -1.17 -1.94 25.14
CA PRO A 202 -2.47 -1.42 25.50
C PRO A 202 -2.75 -1.58 27.00
N GLU A 203 -3.29 -0.54 27.61
CA GLU A 203 -3.72 -0.53 29.01
C GLU A 203 -5.24 -0.36 29.08
N PRO A 204 -5.97 -1.13 29.92
CA PRO A 204 -7.39 -0.90 30.15
C PRO A 204 -7.66 0.56 30.56
N ALA A 205 -8.74 1.15 30.04
CA ALA A 205 -9.05 2.56 30.23
C ALA A 205 -10.56 2.78 30.39
N THR A 206 -10.91 3.94 30.95
CA THR A 206 -12.27 4.50 30.90
C THR A 206 -12.27 5.77 30.04
N LEU A 207 -13.45 6.33 29.77
CA LEU A 207 -13.56 7.59 29.03
C LEU A 207 -12.80 8.75 29.71
N ALA A 208 -12.67 8.72 31.03
CA ALA A 208 -11.95 9.75 31.79
C ALA A 208 -10.42 9.64 31.65
N ASP A 209 -9.91 8.49 31.22
CA ASP A 209 -8.49 8.21 31.06
C ASP A 209 -7.96 8.56 29.67
N LEU A 210 -8.84 8.97 28.75
CA LEU A 210 -8.53 9.24 27.36
C LEU A 210 -8.29 10.72 27.11
N ASP A 211 -7.24 10.99 26.33
CA ASP A 211 -6.95 12.29 25.75
C ASP A 211 -6.63 12.04 24.26
N PRO A 212 -7.47 12.49 23.31
CA PRO A 212 -7.29 12.22 21.89
C PRO A 212 -5.96 12.73 21.31
N ALA A 213 -5.35 13.75 21.93
CA ALA A 213 -4.05 14.27 21.50
C ALA A 213 -2.88 13.39 21.96
N VAL A 214 -3.06 12.61 23.03
CA VAL A 214 -1.98 11.87 23.70
C VAL A 214 -2.09 10.36 23.49
N TYR A 215 -3.32 9.83 23.53
CA TYR A 215 -3.60 8.41 23.55
C TYR A 215 -4.40 7.98 22.33
N GLY A 216 -3.97 6.88 21.71
CA GLY A 216 -4.83 6.11 20.84
C GLY A 216 -5.82 5.30 21.67
N VAL A 217 -6.94 4.92 21.06
CA VAL A 217 -7.99 4.12 21.71
C VAL A 217 -8.20 2.82 20.94
N ILE A 218 -8.37 1.74 21.70
CA ILE A 218 -8.87 0.45 21.23
C ILE A 218 -10.25 0.26 21.83
N VAL A 219 -11.20 -0.10 20.99
CA VAL A 219 -12.55 -0.48 21.39
C VAL A 219 -12.77 -1.93 21.06
N GLU A 220 -13.43 -2.64 21.96
CA GLU A 220 -13.77 -4.05 21.81
C GLU A 220 -15.19 -4.29 22.33
N ASP A 221 -15.99 -5.09 21.65
CA ASP A 221 -17.29 -5.51 22.16
C ASP A 221 -17.15 -6.50 23.33
N GLU A 222 -18.24 -6.77 24.06
CA GLU A 222 -18.16 -7.68 25.21
C GLU A 222 -17.69 -9.10 24.84
N SER A 223 -18.05 -9.54 23.63
CA SER A 223 -17.70 -10.86 23.09
C SER A 223 -16.24 -10.97 22.61
N GLY A 224 -15.56 -9.84 22.37
CA GLY A 224 -14.21 -9.81 21.80
C GLY A 224 -14.16 -10.07 20.29
N SER A 225 -15.30 -10.20 19.62
CA SER A 225 -15.38 -10.51 18.18
C SER A 225 -15.13 -9.28 17.30
N HIS A 226 -15.47 -8.09 17.80
CA HIS A 226 -15.33 -6.84 17.08
C HIS A 226 -14.34 -5.94 17.80
N ARG A 227 -13.25 -5.58 17.11
CA ARG A 227 -12.20 -4.75 17.67
C ARG A 227 -11.78 -3.67 16.68
N GLY A 228 -11.66 -2.44 17.16
CA GLY A 228 -11.25 -1.29 16.37
C GLY A 228 -10.21 -0.47 17.10
N LEU A 229 -9.38 0.24 16.32
CA LEU A 229 -8.35 1.12 16.84
C LEU A 229 -8.41 2.48 16.13
N LEU A 230 -8.10 3.51 16.89
CA LEU A 230 -7.79 4.83 16.38
C LEU A 230 -6.51 5.37 17.02
N LEU A 231 -5.59 5.87 16.17
CA LEU A 231 -4.33 6.49 16.61
C LEU A 231 -4.61 7.87 17.28
N PRO A 232 -3.70 8.36 18.14
CA PRO A 232 -3.78 9.71 18.69
C PRO A 232 -3.50 10.79 17.63
N ASP A 233 -3.82 12.03 17.99
CA ASP A 233 -3.43 13.25 17.28
C ASP A 233 -3.86 13.26 15.80
N LEU A 234 -5.15 12.96 15.59
CA LEU A 234 -5.76 12.96 14.26
C LEU A 234 -6.56 14.24 14.04
N GLU A 235 -6.36 14.86 12.88
CA GLU A 235 -7.10 16.05 12.47
C GLU A 235 -8.61 15.82 12.52
N GLY A 236 -9.33 16.74 13.18
CA GLY A 236 -10.77 16.66 13.35
C GLY A 236 -11.24 15.66 14.43
N VAL A 237 -10.35 15.08 15.24
CA VAL A 237 -10.72 14.25 16.40
C VAL A 237 -10.38 14.99 17.69
N ASP A 238 -11.29 15.87 18.10
CA ASP A 238 -11.15 16.84 19.17
C ASP A 238 -11.82 16.45 20.49
N SER A 239 -12.50 15.30 20.54
CA SER A 239 -13.15 14.80 21.74
C SER A 239 -13.04 13.29 21.90
N VAL A 240 -13.00 12.84 23.15
CA VAL A 240 -12.96 11.41 23.51
C VAL A 240 -14.16 10.66 22.92
N ALA A 241 -15.37 11.24 23.03
CA ALA A 241 -16.58 10.62 22.50
C ALA A 241 -16.47 10.35 20.99
N LYS A 242 -15.99 11.34 20.23
CA LYS A 242 -15.76 11.21 18.78
C LYS A 242 -14.66 10.21 18.46
N GLN A 243 -13.58 10.20 19.25
CA GLN A 243 -12.49 9.24 19.09
C GLN A 243 -12.98 7.79 19.22
N VAL A 244 -13.77 7.52 20.27
CA VAL A 244 -14.37 6.21 20.55
C VAL A 244 -15.41 5.84 19.48
N GLU A 245 -16.27 6.77 19.07
CA GLU A 245 -17.27 6.54 18.03
C GLU A 245 -16.63 6.12 16.69
N ILE A 246 -15.57 6.82 16.27
CA ILE A 246 -14.85 6.49 15.03
C ILE A 246 -14.21 5.11 15.14
N ALA A 247 -13.60 4.78 16.29
CA ALA A 247 -13.02 3.47 16.51
C ALA A 247 -14.07 2.34 16.48
N ALA A 248 -15.24 2.55 17.10
CA ALA A 248 -16.34 1.59 17.15
C ALA A 248 -16.93 1.36 15.76
N ARG A 249 -17.14 2.45 15.01
CA ARG A 249 -17.60 2.37 13.63
C ARG A 249 -16.63 1.60 12.72
N LYS A 250 -15.32 1.79 12.91
CA LYS A 250 -14.27 1.02 12.19
C LYS A 250 -14.30 -0.47 12.53
N ALA A 251 -14.66 -0.82 13.77
CA ALA A 251 -14.84 -2.19 14.22
C ALA A 251 -16.16 -2.83 13.76
N GLY A 252 -17.09 -2.03 13.21
CA GLY A 252 -18.45 -2.47 12.92
C GLY A 252 -19.33 -2.66 14.16
N ILE A 253 -18.95 -2.07 15.31
CA ILE A 253 -19.73 -2.14 16.55
C ILE A 253 -20.89 -1.15 16.45
N PRO A 254 -22.16 -1.59 16.60
CA PRO A 254 -23.31 -0.69 16.58
C PRO A 254 -23.30 0.32 17.73
N PRO A 255 -23.88 1.52 17.54
CA PRO A 255 -24.11 2.47 18.63
C PRO A 255 -24.83 1.84 19.82
N GLU A 256 -24.57 2.33 21.04
CA GLU A 256 -25.16 1.84 22.30
C GLU A 256 -24.77 0.40 22.70
N THR A 257 -23.95 -0.30 21.90
CA THR A 257 -23.39 -1.61 22.30
C THR A 257 -22.38 -1.39 23.44
N PRO A 258 -22.42 -2.17 24.53
CA PRO A 258 -21.40 -2.10 25.57
C PRO A 258 -20.01 -2.41 25.00
N ILE A 259 -19.02 -1.59 25.36
CA ILE A 259 -17.64 -1.70 24.87
C ILE A 259 -16.65 -1.72 26.03
N LYS A 260 -15.56 -2.46 25.84
CA LYS A 260 -14.33 -2.35 26.62
C LYS A 260 -13.41 -1.35 25.92
N LEU A 261 -12.71 -0.55 26.73
CA LEU A 261 -11.76 0.43 26.24
C LEU A 261 -10.36 0.09 26.72
N ALA A 262 -9.39 0.25 25.82
CA ALA A 262 -7.98 0.31 26.16
C ALA A 262 -7.33 1.51 25.48
N ARG A 263 -6.27 2.04 26.09
CA ARG A 263 -5.49 3.16 25.57
C ARG A 263 -4.05 2.74 25.32
N PHE A 264 -3.38 3.42 24.40
CA PHE A 264 -1.97 3.20 24.11
C PHE A 264 -1.32 4.49 23.63
N ARG A 265 0.00 4.58 23.72
CA ARG A 265 0.80 5.68 23.18
C ARG A 265 1.46 5.26 21.88
N VAL A 266 1.76 6.25 21.05
CA VAL A 266 2.45 6.06 19.78
C VAL A 266 3.75 6.83 19.78
N SER A 267 4.84 6.15 19.42
CA SER A 267 6.11 6.78 19.05
C SER A 267 6.21 6.76 17.54
N ARG A 268 6.15 7.94 16.92
CA ARG A 268 6.15 8.11 15.45
C ARG A 268 7.56 8.40 14.94
N PHE A 269 8.03 7.57 14.02
CA PHE A 269 9.30 7.72 13.32
C PHE A 269 9.01 7.90 11.83
N GLY A 270 9.58 8.91 11.18
CA GLY A 270 9.32 9.19 9.76
C GLY A 270 10.57 9.65 9.03
N GLU A 271 10.61 9.40 7.73
CA GLU A 271 11.64 9.96 6.85
C GLU A 271 11.48 11.48 6.73
N LYS A 272 12.62 12.20 6.75
CA LYS A 272 12.68 13.67 6.59
C LYS A 272 12.41 14.10 5.16
#